data_AF-A0A6G6W904-F1
#
_entry.id   AF-A0A6G6W904-F1
#
_cell.length_a   1.000
_cell.length_b   1.000
_cell.length_c   1.000
_cell.angle_alpha   90.00
_cell.angle_beta   90.00
_cell.angle_gamma   90.00
#
_symmetry.space_group_name_H-M   'P 1'
#
loop_
_entity.id
_entity.type
_entity.pdbx_description
1 polymer ?
#
loop_
_entity_poly.entity_id
_entity_poly.type
_entity_poly.pdbx_seq_one_letter_code
_entity_poly.pdbx_strand_id
1 'polypeptide(L)'
;MRAEGVATGCDTNASVISNAAGGVKLFWKRSSFDASAFLGAECATRSQLVVPRTGIYEITASLEWPSAAGSATRTLGTKRANLPYLAADRRANTPNEPTQQSIATVAYLNQGERIEVWAYPKSPGDLTLDPTLRTSTVTMHYVARS
;
A
#
# COMPACT_ATOMS: atom_id res chain seq x y z
N MET A 1 -1.68 0.23 14.16
CA MET A 1 -1.52 -0.95 13.26
C MET A 1 -0.42 -0.68 12.26
N ARG A 2 0.49 -1.64 12.03
CA ARG A 2 1.56 -1.53 11.03
C ARG A 2 1.70 -2.85 10.28
N ALA A 3 1.85 -2.78 8.96
CA ALA A 3 2.15 -3.92 8.11
C ALA A 3 3.36 -3.60 7.21
N GLU A 4 4.17 -4.61 6.95
CA GLU A 4 5.47 -4.48 6.28
C GLU A 4 5.68 -5.61 5.27
N GLY A 5 6.65 -5.40 4.36
CA GLY A 5 7.04 -6.39 3.37
C GLY A 5 5.99 -6.45 2.27
N VAL A 6 6.13 -5.57 1.29
CA VAL A 6 5.20 -5.45 0.17
C VAL A 6 5.23 -6.70 -0.70
N ALA A 7 4.07 -7.07 -1.20
CA ALA A 7 3.89 -8.05 -2.24
C ALA A 7 2.74 -7.67 -3.18
N THR A 8 2.65 -8.34 -4.34
CA THR A 8 1.48 -8.24 -5.24
C THR A 8 0.64 -9.53 -5.25
N GLY A 9 0.95 -10.45 -4.34
CA GLY A 9 0.26 -11.71 -4.07
C GLY A 9 0.78 -12.34 -2.78
N CYS A 10 0.25 -13.50 -2.40
CA CYS A 10 0.49 -14.07 -1.07
C CYS A 10 1.70 -15.00 -0.96
N ASP A 11 2.13 -15.57 -2.08
CA ASP A 11 3.20 -16.59 -2.12
C ASP A 11 4.24 -16.31 -3.20
N THR A 12 4.30 -15.08 -3.73
CA THR A 12 5.28 -14.76 -4.78
C THR A 12 6.56 -14.17 -4.20
N ASN A 13 7.67 -14.87 -4.46
CA ASN A 13 9.02 -14.36 -4.20
C ASN A 13 9.35 -13.14 -5.08
N ALA A 14 8.66 -12.97 -6.21
CA ALA A 14 8.72 -11.80 -7.07
C ALA A 14 7.36 -11.11 -7.11
N SER A 15 7.29 -9.86 -6.67
CA SER A 15 6.03 -9.10 -6.66
C SER A 15 6.01 -8.13 -7.83
N VAL A 16 5.37 -8.54 -8.92
CA VAL A 16 5.27 -7.73 -10.13
C VAL A 16 4.14 -6.73 -10.00
N ILE A 17 4.45 -5.44 -10.15
CA ILE A 17 3.46 -4.40 -10.39
C ILE A 17 3.31 -4.26 -11.90
N SER A 18 2.20 -4.76 -12.42
CA SER A 18 1.90 -4.65 -13.84
C SER A 18 1.66 -3.21 -14.25
N ASN A 19 2.14 -2.86 -15.44
CA ASN A 19 1.85 -1.60 -16.13
C ASN A 19 0.46 -1.60 -16.80
N ALA A 20 -0.32 -2.67 -16.64
CA ALA A 20 -1.69 -2.77 -17.13
C ALA A 20 -2.60 -1.68 -16.51
N ALA A 21 -3.68 -1.35 -17.24
CA ALA A 21 -4.65 -0.36 -16.79
C ALA A 21 -5.28 -0.78 -15.45
N GLY A 22 -5.16 0.09 -14.42
CA GLY A 22 -5.85 -0.08 -13.14
C GLY A 22 -4.94 -0.21 -11.91
N GLY A 23 -3.64 -0.46 -12.11
CA GLY A 23 -2.70 -0.65 -11.00
C GLY A 23 -2.91 -1.95 -10.25
N VAL A 24 -2.09 -2.15 -9.20
CA VAL A 24 -2.06 -3.38 -8.44
C VAL A 24 -2.29 -3.07 -6.96
N LYS A 25 -3.18 -3.84 -6.34
CA LYS A 25 -3.36 -3.83 -4.89
C LYS A 25 -2.16 -4.49 -4.22
N LEU A 26 -1.61 -3.81 -3.20
CA LEU A 26 -0.49 -4.31 -2.43
C LEU A 26 -0.95 -5.27 -1.33
N PHE A 27 -0.14 -6.29 -1.10
CA PHE A 27 -0.24 -7.27 -0.03
C PHE A 27 0.92 -7.07 0.95
N TRP A 28 0.71 -7.44 2.21
CA TRP A 28 1.71 -7.24 3.26
C TRP A 28 2.10 -8.58 3.88
N LYS A 29 3.42 -8.87 3.90
CA LYS A 29 3.99 -10.14 4.36
C LYS A 29 4.03 -10.25 5.88
N ARG A 30 4.20 -9.12 6.57
CA ARG A 30 4.32 -9.06 8.04
C ARG A 30 3.34 -8.03 8.59
N SER A 31 2.83 -8.30 9.78
CA SER A 31 2.04 -7.33 10.53
C SER A 31 2.43 -7.33 11.99
N SER A 32 2.50 -6.14 12.57
CA SER A 32 2.60 -5.91 13.99
C SER A 32 1.33 -5.17 14.43
N PHE A 33 0.57 -5.80 15.32
CA PHE A 33 -0.70 -5.28 15.78
C PHE A 33 -0.58 -4.67 17.18
N ASP A 34 -1.20 -3.50 17.35
CA ASP A 34 -1.68 -3.07 18.66
C ASP A 34 -3.08 -3.65 18.84
N ALA A 35 -3.13 -4.86 19.43
CA ALA A 35 -4.22 -5.52 20.14
C ALA A 35 -5.67 -5.58 19.57
N SER A 36 -6.02 -4.96 18.43
CA SER A 36 -7.44 -4.83 18.04
C SER A 36 -7.77 -4.87 16.55
N ALA A 37 -6.79 -4.81 15.65
CA ALA A 37 -7.03 -4.76 14.21
C ALA A 37 -6.51 -6.04 13.54
N PHE A 38 -7.32 -6.68 12.68
CA PHE A 38 -6.98 -7.95 12.01
C PHE A 38 -6.42 -7.68 10.60
N LEU A 39 -5.26 -8.26 10.27
CA LEU A 39 -5.10 -8.86 8.95
C LEU A 39 -5.54 -10.31 9.12
N GLY A 40 -6.53 -10.77 8.38
CA GLY A 40 -6.84 -12.20 8.39
C GLY A 40 -5.62 -13.01 7.94
N ALA A 41 -5.45 -14.21 8.51
CA ALA A 41 -4.33 -15.10 8.20
C ALA A 41 -4.30 -15.51 6.72
N GLU A 42 -5.48 -15.48 6.07
CA GLU A 42 -5.69 -15.82 4.68
C GLU A 42 -5.13 -14.78 3.71
N CYS A 43 -4.76 -15.25 2.53
CA CYS A 43 -4.16 -14.46 1.48
C CYS A 43 -4.96 -13.18 1.14
N ALA A 44 -6.27 -13.33 0.94
CA ALA A 44 -7.15 -12.24 0.54
C ALA A 44 -7.15 -11.07 1.53
N THR A 45 -6.97 -11.37 2.83
CA THR A 45 -7.02 -10.39 3.91
C THR A 45 -5.69 -9.71 4.21
N ARG A 46 -4.57 -10.18 3.65
CA ARG A 46 -3.25 -9.49 3.76
C ARG A 46 -3.14 -8.23 2.91
N SER A 47 -4.13 -7.97 2.06
CA SER A 47 -4.20 -6.77 1.20
C SER A 47 -4.98 -5.62 1.82
N GLN A 48 -5.54 -5.81 3.01
CA GLN A 48 -6.55 -4.91 3.58
C GLN A 48 -6.32 -4.68 5.07
N LEU A 49 -6.28 -3.42 5.50
CA LEU A 49 -6.37 -3.07 6.93
C LEU A 49 -7.84 -2.95 7.32
N VAL A 50 -8.28 -3.76 8.28
CA VAL A 50 -9.66 -3.72 8.79
C VAL A 50 -9.75 -2.76 9.97
N VAL A 51 -10.70 -1.83 9.89
CA VAL A 51 -10.94 -0.80 10.91
C VAL A 51 -11.61 -1.45 12.13
N PRO A 52 -10.96 -1.44 13.31
CA PRO A 52 -11.45 -2.19 14.46
C PRO A 52 -12.60 -1.49 15.21
N ARG A 53 -12.68 -0.16 15.09
CA ARG A 53 -13.71 0.67 15.72
C ARG A 53 -13.97 1.92 14.90
N THR A 54 -15.18 2.46 14.97
CA THR A 54 -15.51 3.71 14.30
C THR A 54 -14.73 4.90 14.91
N GLY A 55 -14.22 5.80 14.06
CA GLY A 55 -13.53 7.02 14.49
C GLY A 55 -12.61 7.60 13.43
N ILE A 56 -11.77 8.55 13.85
CA ILE A 56 -10.79 9.21 12.98
C ILE A 56 -9.46 8.45 13.02
N TYR A 57 -8.91 8.17 11.86
CA TYR A 57 -7.64 7.46 11.70
C TYR A 57 -6.67 8.26 10.84
N GLU A 58 -5.40 8.24 11.24
CA GLU A 58 -4.27 8.60 10.39
C GLU A 58 -3.79 7.34 9.68
N ILE A 59 -3.65 7.41 8.36
CA ILE A 59 -3.24 6.31 7.51
C ILE A 59 -2.00 6.76 6.74
N THR A 60 -0.90 6.02 6.88
CA THR A 60 0.33 6.26 6.13
C THR A 60 0.67 5.04 5.29
N ALA A 61 1.01 5.24 4.03
CA ALA A 61 1.55 4.19 3.16
C ALA A 61 2.88 4.64 2.59
N SER A 62 3.86 3.74 2.58
CA SER A 62 5.17 3.94 1.98
C SER A 62 5.50 2.75 1.08
N LEU A 63 6.01 3.06 -0.11
CA LEU A 63 6.47 2.09 -1.09
C LEU A 63 7.84 2.50 -1.58
N GLU A 64 8.78 1.57 -1.52
CA GLU A 64 10.05 1.70 -2.23
C GLU A 64 9.91 1.09 -3.61
N TRP A 65 10.03 1.95 -4.60
CA TRP A 65 9.93 1.58 -5.99
C TRP A 65 11.30 1.13 -6.52
N PRO A 66 11.37 0.00 -7.25
CA PRO A 66 12.61 -0.48 -7.85
C PRO A 66 13.13 0.52 -8.88
N SER A 67 14.41 0.45 -9.22
CA SER A 67 14.97 1.24 -10.33
C SER A 67 14.26 0.92 -11.64
N ALA A 68 13.96 1.95 -12.43
CA ALA A 68 13.40 1.80 -13.76
C ALA A 68 14.15 2.70 -14.75
N ALA A 69 14.38 2.21 -15.96
CA ALA A 69 15.01 2.97 -17.02
C ALA A 69 14.04 4.02 -17.62
N GLY A 70 14.59 5.16 -18.03
CA GLY A 70 13.85 6.23 -18.70
C GLY A 70 12.83 6.94 -17.81
N SER A 71 11.97 7.75 -18.44
CA SER A 71 10.87 8.44 -17.75
C SER A 71 9.71 7.48 -17.48
N ALA A 72 9.41 7.29 -16.20
CA ALA A 72 8.23 6.60 -15.72
C ALA A 72 7.48 7.49 -14.73
N THR A 73 6.19 7.24 -14.56
CA THR A 73 5.42 7.83 -13.46
C THR A 73 5.06 6.75 -12.44
N ARG A 74 5.20 7.06 -11.17
CA ARG A 74 4.86 6.22 -10.02
C ARG A 74 3.69 6.84 -9.29
N THR A 75 2.63 6.07 -9.10
CA THR A 75 1.48 6.47 -8.31
C THR A 75 1.31 5.51 -7.15
N LEU A 76 1.28 6.05 -5.94
CA LEU A 76 0.92 5.33 -4.72
C LEU A 76 -0.38 5.92 -4.19
N GLY A 77 -1.32 5.07 -3.80
CA GLY A 77 -2.60 5.53 -3.29
C GLY A 77 -3.16 4.63 -2.20
N THR A 78 -3.95 5.25 -1.32
CA THR A 78 -4.70 4.59 -0.26
C THR A 78 -6.18 4.83 -0.52
N LYS A 79 -7.01 3.78 -0.48
CA LYS A 79 -8.45 3.88 -0.72
C LYS A 79 -9.25 2.98 0.22
N ARG A 80 -10.52 3.30 0.39
CA ARG A 80 -11.48 2.33 0.96
C ARG A 80 -11.77 1.26 -0.11
N ALA A 81 -11.93 0.00 0.29
CA ALA A 81 -12.22 -1.08 -0.65
C ALA A 81 -13.45 -0.76 -1.51
N ASN A 82 -13.31 -0.88 -2.83
CA ASN A 82 -14.35 -0.56 -3.84
C ASN A 82 -14.83 0.91 -3.87
N LEU A 83 -14.10 1.83 -3.26
CA LEU A 83 -14.43 3.25 -3.19
C LEU A 83 -13.26 4.12 -3.71
N PRO A 84 -13.48 5.43 -3.92
CA PRO A 84 -12.43 6.35 -4.34
C PRO A 84 -11.23 6.41 -3.38
N TYR A 85 -10.11 6.92 -3.90
CA TYR A 85 -8.90 7.16 -3.11
C TYR A 85 -9.14 8.18 -1.99
N LEU A 86 -8.65 7.85 -0.79
CA LEU A 86 -8.54 8.77 0.35
C LEU A 86 -7.34 9.71 0.18
N ALA A 87 -6.27 9.18 -0.41
CA ALA A 87 -5.12 9.95 -0.85
C ALA A 87 -4.40 9.20 -1.97
N ALA A 88 -3.81 9.95 -2.89
CA ALA A 88 -2.92 9.42 -3.90
C ALA A 88 -1.84 10.46 -4.21
N ASP A 89 -0.64 10.00 -4.50
CA ASP A 89 0.48 10.83 -4.90
C ASP A 89 1.07 10.25 -6.18
N ARG A 90 1.42 11.14 -7.10
CA ARG A 90 1.92 10.79 -8.43
C ARG A 90 3.22 11.54 -8.68
N ARG A 91 4.32 10.82 -8.91
CA ARG A 91 5.65 11.41 -9.12
C ARG A 91 6.38 10.78 -10.30
N ALA A 92 7.23 11.56 -10.96
CA ALA A 92 8.20 10.98 -11.89
C ALA A 92 9.18 10.08 -11.12
N ASN A 93 9.70 9.04 -11.78
CA ASN A 93 10.85 8.31 -11.24
C ASN A 93 12.14 9.13 -11.38
N THR A 94 13.13 8.79 -10.56
CA THR A 94 14.52 9.06 -10.89
C THR A 94 15.01 7.90 -11.77
N PRO A 95 15.50 8.15 -13.00
CA PRO A 95 15.98 7.08 -13.87
C PRO A 95 17.11 6.27 -13.23
N ASN A 96 17.04 4.95 -13.35
CA ASN A 96 18.05 4.00 -12.87
C ASN A 96 18.32 4.02 -11.36
N GLU A 97 17.46 4.66 -10.56
CA GLU A 97 17.58 4.68 -9.10
C GLU A 97 16.29 4.19 -8.43
N PRO A 98 16.38 3.45 -7.31
CA PRO A 98 15.24 3.19 -6.46
C PRO A 98 14.75 4.50 -5.85
N THR A 99 13.44 4.65 -5.66
CA THR A 99 12.89 5.82 -4.96
C THR A 99 11.85 5.42 -3.94
N GLN A 100 11.90 6.04 -2.77
CA GLN A 100 10.84 5.89 -1.78
C GLN A 100 9.74 6.92 -2.04
N GLN A 101 8.49 6.48 -1.97
CA GLN A 101 7.30 7.32 -2.03
C GLN A 101 6.44 7.05 -0.80
N SER A 102 5.98 8.10 -0.14
CA SER A 102 5.11 8.00 1.02
C SER A 102 3.93 8.95 0.90
N ILE A 103 2.76 8.49 1.34
CA ILE A 103 1.53 9.26 1.43
C ILE A 103 0.93 9.12 2.83
N ALA A 104 0.31 10.17 3.32
CA ALA A 104 -0.43 10.17 4.57
C ALA A 104 -1.79 10.85 4.37
N THR A 105 -2.81 10.37 5.08
CA THR A 105 -4.15 10.97 5.07
C THR A 105 -4.82 10.74 6.41
N VAL A 106 -5.78 11.61 6.73
CA VAL A 106 -6.64 11.47 7.91
C VAL A 106 -8.07 11.27 7.41
N ALA A 107 -8.72 10.22 7.86
CA ALA A 107 -10.09 9.90 7.45
C ALA A 107 -10.93 9.42 8.63
N TYR A 108 -12.20 9.81 8.64
CA TYR A 108 -13.21 9.14 9.45
C TYR A 108 -13.55 7.79 8.81
N LEU A 109 -13.52 6.72 9.61
CA LEU A 109 -13.77 5.36 9.16
C LEU A 109 -14.76 4.66 10.09
N ASN A 110 -15.62 3.82 9.52
CA ASN A 110 -16.55 2.98 10.27
C ASN A 110 -15.90 1.64 10.64
N GLN A 111 -16.32 1.06 11.77
CA GLN A 111 -15.92 -0.30 12.14
C GLN A 111 -16.21 -1.28 11.00
N GLY A 112 -15.24 -2.14 10.68
CA GLY A 112 -15.32 -3.13 9.61
C GLY A 112 -14.99 -2.60 8.21
N GLU A 113 -14.80 -1.28 8.03
CA GLU A 113 -14.26 -0.75 6.78
C GLU A 113 -12.87 -1.29 6.50
N ARG A 114 -12.54 -1.40 5.21
CA ARG A 114 -11.31 -2.01 4.72
C ARG A 114 -10.53 -0.96 3.94
N ILE A 115 -9.26 -0.80 4.31
CA ILE A 115 -8.32 0.11 3.65
C ILE A 115 -7.37 -0.70 2.80
N GLU A 116 -7.21 -0.28 1.55
CA GLU A 116 -6.31 -0.88 0.56
C GLU A 116 -5.25 0.11 0.12
N VAL A 117 -4.05 -0.40 -0.15
CA VAL A 117 -2.98 0.37 -0.78
C VAL A 117 -2.80 -0.14 -2.20
N TRP A 118 -2.68 0.79 -3.14
CA TRP A 118 -2.56 0.52 -4.56
C TRP A 118 -1.33 1.21 -5.14
N ALA A 119 -0.63 0.48 -6.00
CA ALA A 119 0.53 0.96 -6.73
C ALA A 119 0.22 0.93 -8.23
N TYR A 120 0.49 2.03 -8.92
CA TYR A 120 0.31 2.15 -10.35
C TYR A 120 1.54 2.79 -11.00
N PRO A 121 2.34 2.01 -11.75
CA PRO A 121 3.42 2.52 -12.55
C PRO A 121 2.88 2.82 -13.95
N LYS A 122 3.39 3.90 -14.54
CA LYS A 122 3.32 4.16 -15.97
C LYS A 122 4.75 4.13 -16.49
N SER A 123 5.18 2.97 -16.97
CA SER A 123 6.54 2.69 -17.45
C SER A 123 6.51 1.95 -18.79
N PRO A 124 7.65 1.78 -19.49
CA PRO A 124 7.70 0.97 -20.71
C PRO A 124 7.44 -0.53 -20.51
N GLY A 125 7.52 -1.03 -19.27
CA GLY A 125 7.27 -2.42 -18.90
C GLY A 125 6.90 -2.58 -17.43
N ASP A 126 6.62 -3.81 -17.02
CA ASP A 126 6.28 -4.17 -15.65
C ASP A 126 7.45 -3.95 -14.68
N LEU A 127 7.13 -3.67 -13.42
CA LEU A 127 8.13 -3.47 -12.37
C LEU A 127 8.12 -4.66 -11.42
N THR A 128 9.29 -5.23 -11.14
CA THR A 128 9.42 -6.25 -10.09
C THR A 128 9.85 -5.59 -8.80
N LEU A 129 8.99 -5.64 -7.78
CA LEU A 129 9.34 -5.27 -6.42
C LEU A 129 10.33 -6.29 -5.88
N ASP A 130 11.48 -5.79 -5.42
CA ASP A 130 12.48 -6.61 -4.78
C ASP A 130 12.00 -6.96 -3.34
N PRO A 131 11.86 -8.26 -3.01
CA PRO A 131 11.39 -8.70 -1.70
C PRO A 131 12.33 -8.34 -0.54
N THR A 132 13.56 -7.91 -0.83
CA THR A 132 14.55 -7.45 0.16
C THR A 132 14.40 -5.97 0.52
N LEU A 133 13.64 -5.19 -0.25
CA LEU A 133 13.31 -3.79 0.04
C LEU A 133 12.28 -3.73 1.18
N ARG A 134 12.78 -3.83 2.41
CA ARG A 134 11.98 -3.90 3.66
C ARG A 134 11.31 -2.58 4.05
N THR A 135 11.53 -1.50 3.32
CA THR A 135 11.09 -0.15 3.70
C THR A 135 9.62 0.12 3.34
N SER A 136 8.98 -0.76 2.58
CA SER A 136 7.58 -0.61 2.21
C SER A 136 6.68 -1.00 3.38
N THR A 137 5.84 -0.06 3.82
CA THR A 137 4.98 -0.21 5.00
C THR A 137 3.62 0.44 4.79
N VAL A 138 2.62 -0.03 5.52
CA VAL A 138 1.39 0.72 5.74
C VAL A 138 1.09 0.77 7.23
N THR A 139 0.65 1.92 7.71
CA THR A 139 0.21 2.12 9.09
C THR A 139 -1.19 2.72 9.12
N MET A 140 -1.94 2.34 10.15
CA MET A 140 -3.22 2.93 10.50
C MET A 140 -3.23 3.17 12.00
N HIS A 141 -3.35 4.43 12.40
CA HIS A 141 -3.30 4.88 13.79
C HIS A 141 -4.61 5.57 14.15
N TYR A 142 -5.17 5.20 15.30
CA TYR A 142 -6.41 5.82 15.77
C TYR A 142 -6.11 7.18 16.40
N VAL A 143 -6.82 8.21 15.96
CA VAL A 143 -6.61 9.58 16.43
C VAL A 143 -7.64 9.96 17.49
N ALA A 144 -8.93 9.84 17.18
CA ALA A 144 -10.00 10.31 18.06
C ALA A 144 -11.36 9.66 17.77
N ARG A 145 -12.30 9.81 18.72
CA ARG A 145 -13.74 9.58 18.49
C ARG A 145 -14.31 10.80 17.76
N SER A 146 -15.28 10.58 16.87
CA SER A 146 -16.15 11.64 16.35
C SER A 146 -17.19 12.04 17.38
#